data_AF-A0A962ZS08-F1
#
_entry.id   AF-A0A962ZS08-F1
#
_cell.length_a   1.000
_cell.length_b   1.000
_cell.length_c   1.000
_cell.angle_alpha   90.00
_cell.angle_beta   90.00
_cell.angle_gamma   90.00
#
_symmetry.space_group_name_H-M   'P 1'
#
loop_
_entity.id
_entity.type
_entity.pdbx_description
1 polymer ?
#
loop_
_entity_poly.entity_id
_entity_poly.type
_entity_poly.pdbx_seq_one_letter_code
_entity_poly.pdbx_strand_id
1 'polypeptide(L)'
;MCFSLADGVTIISLRLLEILPPNGDPLLLKILVTNEIFRVVAGTITLIMFISMVADTLDAQELETGLRQEGVFSAAISFSAKAVSGFGILLAGLLLDYVIFFPPGATPGDIDGAVLLRLGLFGGILVPLLYLVPFSMVTRYDISREKHASIRRALAARNEFENGGGEPATRDV
;
A
#
# COMPACT_ATOMS: atom_id res chain seq x y z
N MET A 1 -4.50 -6.23 2.79
CA MET A 1 -4.87 -6.12 1.37
C MET A 1 -6.31 -6.53 1.07
N CYS A 2 -6.78 -7.76 1.37
CA CYS A 2 -8.20 -8.13 1.17
C CYS A 2 -9.18 -7.18 1.86
N PHE A 3 -8.87 -6.76 3.08
CA PHE A 3 -9.68 -5.79 3.81
C PHE A 3 -9.79 -4.45 3.06
N SER A 4 -8.69 -3.95 2.49
CA SER A 4 -8.67 -2.68 1.74
C SER A 4 -9.51 -2.74 0.46
N LEU A 5 -9.53 -3.91 -0.20
CA LEU A 5 -10.42 -4.16 -1.35
C LEU A 5 -11.89 -4.15 -0.92
N ALA A 6 -12.21 -4.87 0.16
CA ALA A 6 -13.57 -4.95 0.69
C ALA A 6 -14.08 -3.59 1.17
N ASP A 7 -13.24 -2.82 1.86
CA ASP A 7 -13.58 -1.49 2.37
C ASP A 7 -14.00 -0.53 1.25
N GLY A 8 -13.20 -0.41 0.19
CA GLY A 8 -13.49 0.48 -0.94
C GLY A 8 -14.82 0.14 -1.64
N VAL A 9 -15.15 -1.14 -1.74
CA VAL A 9 -16.39 -1.62 -2.39
C VAL A 9 -17.61 -1.47 -1.47
N THR A 10 -17.45 -1.71 -0.17
CA THR A 10 -18.59 -1.92 0.73
C THR A 10 -19.40 -0.64 0.97
N ILE A 11 -18.77 0.46 1.40
CA ILE A 11 -19.52 1.69 1.77
C ILE A 11 -20.21 2.31 0.56
N ILE A 12 -19.52 2.37 -0.58
CA ILE A 12 -20.07 2.97 -1.79
C ILE A 12 -21.16 2.09 -2.38
N SER A 13 -21.00 0.75 -2.37
CA SER A 13 -22.06 -0.16 -2.83
C SER A 13 -23.29 -0.11 -1.92
N LEU A 14 -23.11 -0.07 -0.59
CA LEU A 14 -24.22 0.11 0.36
C LEU A 14 -24.93 1.44 0.17
N ARG A 15 -24.20 2.49 -0.24
CA ARG A 15 -24.80 3.79 -0.58
C ARG A 15 -25.60 3.74 -1.87
N LEU A 16 -25.08 3.09 -2.90
CA LEU A 16 -25.76 2.92 -4.20
C LEU A 16 -27.00 2.03 -4.09
N LEU A 17 -27.04 1.10 -3.13
CA LEU A 17 -28.20 0.26 -2.82
C LEU A 17 -29.20 0.93 -1.86
N GLU A 18 -28.99 2.20 -1.50
CA GLU A 18 -29.82 2.98 -0.58
C GLU A 18 -30.01 2.34 0.82
N ILE A 19 -29.09 1.45 1.23
CA ILE A 19 -29.13 0.77 2.54
C ILE A 19 -28.62 1.70 3.65
N LEU A 20 -27.76 2.66 3.32
CA LEU A 20 -27.22 3.61 4.28
C LEU A 20 -28.25 4.67 4.70
N PRO A 21 -28.19 5.15 5.96
CA PRO A 21 -29.09 6.20 6.44
C PRO A 21 -29.06 7.46 5.54
N PRO A 22 -30.17 8.22 5.48
CA PRO A 22 -30.24 9.42 4.67
C PRO A 22 -29.25 10.48 5.14
N ASN A 23 -28.90 11.40 4.22
CA ASN A 23 -28.03 12.52 4.54
C ASN A 23 -28.65 13.35 5.67
N GLY A 24 -27.85 13.65 6.71
CA GLY A 24 -28.29 14.42 7.89
C GLY A 24 -28.62 13.58 9.13
N ASP A 25 -28.72 12.25 9.01
CA ASP A 25 -28.86 11.37 10.17
C ASP A 25 -27.53 11.27 10.95
N PRO A 26 -27.49 11.56 12.27
CA PRO A 26 -26.29 11.37 13.10
C PRO A 26 -25.70 9.95 13.04
N LEU A 27 -26.52 8.93 12.73
CA LEU A 27 -26.07 7.55 12.57
C LEU A 27 -25.16 7.38 11.36
N LEU A 28 -25.39 8.13 10.27
CA LEU A 28 -24.55 8.07 9.07
C LEU A 28 -23.11 8.50 9.41
N LEU A 29 -22.96 9.59 10.15
CA LEU A 29 -21.65 10.07 10.60
C LEU A 29 -20.94 9.03 11.47
N LYS A 30 -21.67 8.40 12.41
CA LYS A 30 -21.11 7.33 13.24
C LYS A 30 -20.59 6.16 12.41
N ILE A 31 -21.38 5.69 11.43
CA ILE A 31 -20.97 4.60 10.53
C ILE A 31 -19.71 5.00 9.74
N LEU A 32 -19.69 6.18 9.14
CA LEU A 32 -18.56 6.65 8.34
C LEU A 32 -17.29 6.83 9.19
N VAL A 33 -17.39 7.41 10.38
CA VAL A 33 -16.26 7.58 11.30
C VAL A 33 -15.75 6.24 11.79
N THR A 34 -16.64 5.32 12.17
CA THR A 34 -16.24 3.97 12.59
C THR A 34 -15.54 3.23 11.45
N ASN A 35 -16.11 3.24 10.24
CA ASN A 35 -15.47 2.67 9.06
C ASN A 35 -14.08 3.29 8.83
N GLU A 36 -13.95 4.60 8.97
CA GLU A 36 -12.69 5.28 8.74
C GLU A 36 -11.61 4.94 9.76
N ILE A 37 -11.99 4.74 11.02
CA ILE A 37 -11.08 4.23 12.05
C ILE A 37 -10.55 2.86 11.65
N PHE A 38 -11.44 1.93 11.25
CA PHE A 38 -11.02 0.60 10.80
C PHE A 38 -10.12 0.66 9.56
N ARG A 39 -10.46 1.52 8.60
CA ARG A 39 -9.67 1.74 7.39
C ARG A 39 -8.26 2.20 7.71
N VAL A 40 -8.11 3.22 8.55
CA VAL A 40 -6.81 3.77 8.94
C VAL A 40 -5.99 2.75 9.73
N VAL A 41 -6.60 2.01 10.65
CA VAL A 41 -5.92 0.96 11.42
C VAL A 41 -5.39 -0.14 10.50
N ALA A 42 -6.23 -0.69 9.62
CA ALA A 42 -5.83 -1.74 8.70
C ALA A 42 -4.78 -1.26 7.67
N GLY A 43 -4.92 -0.01 7.20
CA GLY A 43 -3.95 0.65 6.33
C GLY A 43 -2.58 0.78 7.00
N THR A 44 -2.56 1.22 8.26
CA THR A 44 -1.33 1.35 9.05
C THR A 44 -0.65 0.01 9.27
N ILE A 45 -1.40 -1.03 9.63
CA ILE A 45 -0.86 -2.40 9.77
C ILE A 45 -0.24 -2.88 8.45
N THR A 46 -0.93 -2.64 7.32
CA THR A 46 -0.42 -3.01 5.98
C THR A 46 0.86 -2.27 5.64
N LEU A 47 0.96 -0.98 5.97
CA LEU A 47 2.16 -0.18 5.74
C LEU A 47 3.35 -0.69 6.55
N ILE A 48 3.15 -0.98 7.84
CA ILE A 48 4.21 -1.51 8.72
C ILE A 48 4.69 -2.87 8.19
N MET A 49 3.76 -3.76 7.81
CA MET A 49 4.11 -5.05 7.20
C MET A 49 4.91 -4.87 5.91
N PHE A 50 4.51 -3.93 5.05
CA PHE A 50 5.22 -3.65 3.80
C PHE A 50 6.67 -3.20 4.05
N ILE A 51 6.89 -2.29 5.00
CA ILE A 51 8.24 -1.80 5.33
C ILE A 51 9.10 -2.95 5.89
N SER A 52 8.54 -3.82 6.75
CA SER A 52 9.24 -5.02 7.22
C SER A 52 9.62 -5.94 6.07
N MET A 53 8.68 -6.23 5.16
CA MET A 53 8.88 -7.10 4.01
C MET A 53 10.00 -6.59 3.09
N VAL A 54 10.10 -5.27 2.91
CA VAL A 54 11.18 -4.63 2.17
C VAL A 54 12.53 -4.85 2.87
N ALA A 55 12.61 -4.65 4.18
CA ALA A 55 13.84 -4.90 4.95
C ALA A 55 14.27 -6.37 4.87
N ASP A 56 13.33 -7.28 5.02
CA ASP A 56 13.54 -8.73 4.91
C ASP A 56 14.07 -9.13 3.52
N THR A 57 13.57 -8.48 2.46
CA THR A 57 14.04 -8.68 1.08
C THR A 57 15.43 -8.09 0.87
N LEU A 58 15.74 -6.95 1.48
CA LEU A 58 17.06 -6.33 1.44
C LEU A 58 18.12 -7.23 2.10
N ASP A 59 17.83 -7.78 3.28
CA ASP A 59 18.71 -8.73 3.96
C ASP A 59 18.99 -9.96 3.09
N ALA A 60 17.95 -10.50 2.42
CA ALA A 60 18.09 -11.64 1.53
C ALA A 60 18.99 -11.31 0.31
N GLN A 61 18.82 -10.13 -0.28
CA GLN A 61 19.63 -9.66 -1.41
C GLN A 61 21.07 -9.38 -0.99
N GLU A 62 21.32 -8.83 0.20
CA GLU A 62 22.68 -8.62 0.72
C GLU A 62 23.41 -9.96 0.95
N LEU A 63 22.68 -10.99 1.38
CA LEU A 63 23.26 -12.33 1.53
C LEU A 63 23.63 -12.95 0.18
N GLU A 64 22.76 -12.82 -0.82
CA GLU A 64 22.96 -13.42 -2.15
C GLU A 64 24.03 -12.69 -2.97
N THR A 65 24.05 -11.36 -2.90
CA THR A 65 24.93 -10.51 -3.73
C THR A 65 26.19 -10.04 -3.03
N GLY A 66 26.22 -10.05 -1.70
CA GLY A 66 27.30 -9.45 -0.90
C GLY A 66 27.29 -7.91 -0.89
N LEU A 67 26.32 -7.27 -1.55
CA LEU A 67 26.26 -5.82 -1.68
C LEU A 67 25.15 -5.23 -0.82
N ARG A 68 25.46 -4.18 -0.06
CA ARG A 68 24.43 -3.36 0.60
C ARG A 68 23.80 -2.39 -0.39
N GLN A 69 22.55 -2.64 -0.76
CA GLN A 69 21.83 -1.87 -1.78
C GLN A 69 20.69 -1.00 -1.22
N GLU A 70 20.74 -0.64 0.07
CA GLU A 70 19.71 0.15 0.75
C GLU A 70 19.35 1.46 0.02
N GLY A 71 20.36 2.18 -0.51
CA GLY A 71 20.17 3.44 -1.24
C GLY A 71 19.39 3.27 -2.55
N VAL A 72 19.67 2.20 -3.31
CA VAL A 72 18.98 1.92 -4.58
C VAL A 72 17.52 1.55 -4.35
N PHE A 73 17.26 0.70 -3.35
CA PHE A 73 15.89 0.33 -2.97
C PHE A 73 15.10 1.52 -2.41
N SER A 74 15.72 2.34 -1.54
CA SER A 74 15.09 3.55 -1.02
C SER A 74 14.75 4.54 -2.14
N ALA A 75 15.65 4.70 -3.12
CA ALA A 75 15.39 5.51 -4.31
C ALA A 75 14.24 4.94 -5.15
N ALA A 76 14.21 3.63 -5.38
CA ALA A 76 13.15 2.97 -6.16
C ALA A 76 11.77 3.09 -5.48
N ILE A 77 11.68 2.90 -4.16
CA ILE A 77 10.44 3.06 -3.39
C ILE A 77 9.97 4.51 -3.44
N SER A 78 10.88 5.46 -3.18
CA SER A 78 10.57 6.89 -3.19
C SER A 78 10.13 7.38 -4.57
N PHE A 79 10.81 6.92 -5.62
CA PHE A 79 10.44 7.22 -7.00
C PHE A 79 9.06 6.64 -7.34
N SER A 80 8.81 5.39 -6.98
CA SER A 80 7.52 4.73 -7.20
C SER A 80 6.38 5.48 -6.51
N ALA A 81 6.58 5.91 -5.25
CA ALA A 81 5.60 6.71 -4.51
C ALA A 81 5.28 8.05 -5.20
N LYS A 82 6.30 8.74 -5.72
CA LYS A 82 6.13 10.00 -6.46
C LYS A 82 5.45 9.78 -7.82
N ALA A 83 5.87 8.75 -8.56
CA ALA A 83 5.28 8.39 -9.84
C ALA A 83 3.80 8.06 -9.66
N VAL A 84 3.45 7.18 -8.71
CA VAL A 84 2.05 6.82 -8.43
C VAL A 84 1.24 8.04 -7.99
N SER A 85 1.77 8.91 -7.13
CA SER A 85 1.07 10.13 -6.71
C SER A 85 0.80 11.06 -7.89
N GLY A 86 1.82 11.35 -8.71
CA GLY A 86 1.70 12.24 -9.85
C GLY A 86 0.77 11.68 -10.93
N PHE A 87 1.05 10.46 -11.40
CA PHE A 87 0.23 9.81 -12.43
C PHE A 87 -1.19 9.51 -11.94
N GLY A 88 -1.35 9.09 -10.67
CA GLY A 88 -2.65 8.79 -10.09
C GLY A 88 -3.55 10.01 -10.02
N ILE A 89 -3.03 11.16 -9.57
CA ILE A 89 -3.78 12.42 -9.53
C ILE A 89 -4.16 12.87 -10.94
N LEU A 90 -3.22 12.80 -11.89
CA LEU A 90 -3.49 13.15 -13.29
C LEU A 90 -4.59 12.28 -13.89
N LEU A 91 -4.48 10.95 -13.76
CA LEU A 91 -5.48 10.01 -14.26
C LEU A 91 -6.83 10.19 -13.57
N ALA A 92 -6.86 10.47 -12.26
CA ALA A 92 -8.09 10.75 -11.54
C ALA A 92 -8.77 12.02 -12.07
N GLY A 93 -8.01 13.07 -12.36
CA GLY A 93 -8.53 14.29 -13.00
C GLY A 93 -9.12 14.01 -14.39
N LEU A 94 -8.37 13.33 -15.25
CA LEU A 94 -8.84 12.94 -16.58
C LEU A 94 -10.09 12.04 -16.51
N LEU A 95 -10.15 11.13 -15.54
CA LEU A 95 -11.31 10.27 -15.32
C LEU A 95 -12.55 11.09 -14.93
N LEU A 96 -12.38 12.08 -14.05
CA LEU A 96 -13.45 12.98 -13.65
C LEU A 96 -13.97 13.80 -14.83
N ASP A 97 -13.08 14.36 -15.64
CA ASP A 97 -13.43 15.26 -16.76
C ASP A 97 -14.06 14.50 -17.95
N TYR A 98 -13.48 13.38 -18.36
CA TYR A 98 -13.81 12.74 -19.64
C TYR A 98 -14.70 11.51 -19.54
N VAL A 99 -14.78 10.86 -18.37
CA VAL A 99 -15.55 9.61 -18.21
C VAL A 99 -16.72 9.81 -17.27
N ILE A 100 -16.47 10.41 -16.11
CA ILE A 100 -17.50 10.68 -15.11
C ILE A 100 -18.31 11.93 -15.50
N PHE A 101 -17.68 12.89 -16.20
CA PHE A 101 -18.22 14.20 -16.54
C PHE A 101 -18.67 14.95 -15.28
N PHE A 102 -17.79 14.99 -14.27
CA PHE A 102 -18.10 15.62 -13.00
C PHE A 102 -18.12 17.15 -13.16
N PRO A 103 -19.23 17.84 -12.81
CA PRO A 103 -19.33 19.27 -13.02
C PRO A 103 -18.38 20.05 -12.09
N PRO A 104 -17.57 20.99 -12.63
CA PRO A 104 -16.69 21.81 -11.81
C PRO A 104 -17.52 22.74 -10.91
N GLY A 105 -17.15 22.81 -9.64
CA GLY A 105 -17.84 23.66 -8.65
C GLY A 105 -19.22 23.14 -8.23
N ALA A 106 -19.54 21.87 -8.50
CA ALA A 106 -20.81 21.28 -8.11
C ALA A 106 -21.05 21.34 -6.60
N THR A 107 -22.25 21.78 -6.22
CA THR A 107 -22.75 21.77 -4.85
C THR A 107 -23.28 20.37 -4.50
N PRO A 108 -22.99 19.86 -3.28
CA PRO A 108 -23.55 18.59 -2.84
C PRO A 108 -25.08 18.63 -2.89
N GLY A 109 -25.69 17.71 -3.66
CA GLY A 109 -27.13 17.65 -3.88
C GLY A 109 -27.60 18.07 -5.27
N ASP A 110 -26.79 18.83 -6.02
CA ASP A 110 -27.11 19.31 -7.38
C ASP A 110 -26.47 18.45 -8.49
N ILE A 111 -25.88 17.30 -8.12
CA ILE A 111 -25.20 16.41 -9.06
C ILE A 111 -26.22 15.43 -9.62
N ASP A 112 -26.27 15.34 -10.96
CA ASP A 112 -27.14 14.40 -11.65
C ASP A 112 -26.88 12.93 -11.22
N GLY A 113 -27.96 12.16 -11.15
CA GLY A 113 -27.92 10.76 -10.70
C GLY A 113 -27.03 9.88 -11.57
N ALA A 114 -26.95 10.14 -12.89
CA ALA A 114 -26.07 9.37 -13.77
C ALA A 114 -24.59 9.65 -13.49
N VAL A 115 -24.24 10.89 -13.15
CA VAL A 115 -22.87 11.28 -12.75
C VAL A 115 -22.51 10.62 -11.41
N LEU A 116 -23.43 10.64 -10.44
CA LEU A 116 -23.24 9.94 -9.16
C LEU A 116 -23.04 8.44 -9.33
N LEU A 117 -23.79 7.79 -10.22
CA LEU A 117 -23.64 6.37 -10.50
C LEU A 117 -22.28 6.06 -11.13
N ARG A 118 -21.82 6.87 -12.10
CA ARG A 118 -20.48 6.71 -12.68
C ARG A 118 -19.39 6.92 -11.63
N LEU A 119 -19.52 7.96 -10.80
CA LEU A 119 -18.58 8.23 -9.71
C LEU A 119 -18.53 7.05 -8.72
N GLY A 120 -19.68 6.50 -8.34
CA GLY A 120 -19.77 5.33 -7.46
C GLY A 120 -19.20 4.06 -8.11
N LEU A 121 -19.45 3.83 -9.39
CA LEU A 121 -18.91 2.68 -10.13
C LEU A 121 -17.38 2.76 -10.23
N PHE A 122 -16.83 3.90 -10.64
CA PHE A 122 -15.38 4.05 -10.78
C PHE A 122 -14.68 4.12 -9.43
N GLY A 123 -15.11 5.03 -8.55
CA GLY A 123 -14.48 5.24 -7.25
C GLY A 123 -14.71 4.11 -6.26
N GLY A 124 -15.89 3.47 -6.30
CA GLY A 124 -16.26 2.41 -5.36
C GLY A 124 -16.00 1.00 -5.83
N ILE A 125 -15.98 0.72 -7.14
CA ILE A 125 -15.84 -0.66 -7.61
C ILE A 125 -14.57 -0.81 -8.45
N LEU A 126 -14.46 -0.07 -9.55
CA LEU A 126 -13.39 -0.31 -10.54
C LEU A 126 -12.00 0.04 -10.02
N VAL A 127 -11.84 1.17 -9.33
CA VAL A 127 -10.54 1.58 -8.76
C VAL A 127 -10.12 0.63 -7.63
N PRO A 128 -10.98 0.27 -6.65
CA PRO A 128 -10.62 -0.73 -5.65
C PRO A 128 -10.21 -2.08 -6.24
N LEU A 129 -10.82 -2.53 -7.35
CA LEU A 129 -10.42 -3.79 -8.00
C LEU A 129 -8.95 -3.81 -8.47
N LEU A 130 -8.31 -2.65 -8.66
CA LEU A 130 -6.88 -2.60 -8.94
C LEU A 130 -6.02 -3.17 -7.80
N TYR A 131 -6.52 -3.23 -6.56
CA TYR A 131 -5.84 -3.90 -5.44
C TYR A 131 -5.68 -5.41 -5.63
N LEU A 132 -6.38 -6.02 -6.58
CA LEU A 132 -6.17 -7.43 -6.95
C LEU A 132 -4.75 -7.68 -7.49
N VAL A 133 -4.15 -6.70 -8.16
CA VAL A 133 -2.79 -6.80 -8.69
C VAL A 133 -1.76 -6.98 -7.56
N PRO A 134 -1.58 -6.03 -6.62
CA PRO A 134 -0.63 -6.20 -5.53
C PRO A 134 -1.01 -7.37 -4.61
N PHE A 135 -2.31 -7.66 -4.43
CA PHE A 135 -2.74 -8.86 -3.71
C PHE A 135 -2.18 -10.13 -4.35
N SER A 136 -2.31 -10.28 -5.67
CA SER A 136 -1.76 -11.44 -6.39
C SER A 136 -0.24 -11.53 -6.29
N MET A 137 0.47 -10.40 -6.24
CA MET A 137 1.93 -10.39 -6.06
C MET A 137 2.33 -10.87 -4.65
N VAL A 138 1.62 -10.42 -3.62
CA VAL A 138 1.88 -10.85 -2.24
C VAL A 138 1.61 -12.34 -2.04
N THR A 139 0.65 -12.94 -2.74
CA THR A 139 0.43 -14.40 -2.65
C THR A 139 1.61 -15.23 -3.15
N ARG A 140 2.55 -14.64 -3.90
CA ARG A 140 3.78 -15.28 -4.36
C ARG A 140 5.00 -14.97 -3.49
N TYR A 141 4.83 -14.22 -2.41
CA TYR A 141 5.91 -13.89 -1.50
C TYR A 141 6.26 -15.10 -0.62
N ASP A 142 7.44 -15.68 -0.86
CA ASP A 142 7.91 -16.89 -0.20
C ASP A 142 9.20 -16.65 0.61
N ILE A 143 9.07 -15.80 1.63
CA ILE A 143 10.03 -15.72 2.73
C ILE A 143 9.40 -16.37 3.95
N SER A 144 9.57 -17.69 4.05
CA SER A 144 9.16 -18.45 5.24
C SER A 144 9.98 -18.03 6.47
N ARG A 145 9.42 -18.21 7.67
CA ARG A 145 10.16 -17.97 8.94
C ARG A 145 11.49 -18.71 9.00
N GLU A 146 11.55 -19.90 8.42
CA GLU A 146 12.76 -20.73 8.37
C GLU A 146 13.83 -20.09 7.48
N LYS A 147 13.44 -19.65 6.29
CA LYS A 147 14.31 -18.93 5.34
C LYS A 147 14.82 -17.63 5.94
N HIS A 148 13.96 -16.93 6.68
CA HIS A 148 14.34 -15.73 7.42
C HIS A 148 15.39 -15.98 8.51
N ALA A 149 15.21 -17.06 9.28
CA ALA A 149 16.13 -17.44 10.34
C ALA A 149 17.47 -17.97 9.80
N SER A 150 17.48 -18.60 8.62
CA SER A 150 18.73 -18.98 7.95
C SER A 150 19.47 -17.77 7.40
N ILE A 151 18.77 -16.78 6.81
CA ILE A 151 19.39 -15.55 6.31
C ILE A 151 20.10 -14.79 7.44
N ARG A 152 19.43 -14.58 8.57
CA ARG A 152 20.04 -13.90 9.73
C ARG A 152 21.27 -14.62 10.27
N ARG A 153 21.24 -15.95 10.34
CA ARG A 153 22.39 -16.76 10.80
C ARG A 153 23.57 -16.64 9.84
N ALA A 154 23.32 -16.66 8.54
CA ALA A 154 24.37 -16.56 7.53
C ALA A 154 25.02 -15.16 7.52
N LEU A 155 24.23 -14.09 7.67
CA LEU A 155 24.75 -12.73 7.79
C LEU A 155 25.56 -12.52 9.07
N ALA A 156 25.09 -13.03 10.22
CA ALA A 156 25.81 -12.95 11.49
C ALA A 156 27.18 -13.63 11.41
N ALA A 157 27.24 -14.84 10.82
CA ALA A 157 28.50 -15.56 10.63
C ALA A 157 29.47 -14.77 9.72
N ARG A 158 28.99 -14.18 8.62
CA ARG A 158 29.83 -13.36 7.72
C ARG A 158 30.44 -12.15 8.45
N ASN A 159 29.63 -11.43 9.23
CA ASN A 159 30.09 -10.28 10.00
C ASN A 159 31.12 -10.67 11.07
N GLU A 160 30.99 -11.85 11.69
CA GLU A 160 31.98 -12.38 12.62
C GLU A 160 33.30 -12.75 11.93
N PHE A 161 33.26 -13.33 10.73
CA PHE A 161 34.47 -13.60 9.94
C PHE A 161 35.18 -12.32 9.50
N GLU A 162 34.44 -11.29 9.05
CA GLU A 162 35.00 -10.01 8.65
C GLU A 162 35.60 -9.24 9.84
N ASN A 163 34.92 -9.23 10.99
CA ASN A 163 35.42 -8.57 12.20
C ASN A 163 36.54 -9.36 12.92
N GLY A 164 36.55 -10.69 12.82
CA GLY A 164 37.55 -11.56 13.45
C GLY A 164 38.83 -11.75 12.64
N GLY A 165 38.83 -11.43 11.35
CA GLY A 165 40.01 -11.52 10.46
C GLY A 165 40.80 -10.21 10.29
N GLY A 166 40.37 -9.11 10.94
CA GLY A 166 40.82 -7.75 10.66
C GLY A 166 41.92 -7.17 11.55
N GLU A 167 42.47 -7.91 12.53
CA GLU A 167 43.52 -7.38 13.40
C GLU A 167 44.85 -8.13 13.18
N PRO A 168 45.79 -7.59 12.36
CA PRO A 168 47.12 -8.16 12.29
C PRO A 168 47.83 -7.78 13.59
N ALA A 169 48.13 -8.81 14.39
CA ALA A 169 49.06 -8.73 15.50
C ALA A 169 50.34 -7.99 15.06
N THR A 170 50.61 -6.88 15.75
CA THR A 170 51.93 -6.31 16.06
C THR A 170 53.11 -7.06 15.42
N ARG A 171 53.77 -6.43 14.45
CA ARG A 171 55.18 -6.72 14.16
C ARG A 171 56.04 -5.78 14.99
N ASP A 172 56.34 -6.22 16.21
CA ASP A 172 57.57 -5.86 16.90
C ASP A 172 58.74 -6.54 16.16
N VAL A 173 59.55 -5.76 15.43
CA VAL A 173 61.01 -5.94 15.29
C VAL A 173 61.64 -4.57 15.04
#